data_AF-A0A354CIK8-F1
#
_entry.id   AF-A0A354CIK8-F1
#
_cell.length_a   1.000
_cell.length_b   1.000
_cell.length_c   1.000
_cell.angle_alpha   90.00
_cell.angle_beta   90.00
_cell.angle_gamma   90.00
#
_symmetry.space_group_name_H-M   'P 1'
#
loop_
_entity.id
_entity.type
_entity.pdbx_description
1 polymer ?
#
loop_
_entity_poly.entity_id
_entity_poly.type
_entity_poly.pdbx_seq_one_letter_code
_entity_poly.pdbx_strand_id
1 'polypeptide(L)'
;MEFDKIYSQKEFDCEGRKVVDDNELMALSINVNDQLLDIIKNIRSDASEYGRLMAYYRCAIMEVETKFNVLNVELSRGRESNPIETIKSRLKSPESIVEKLQRKNIPMDVASIEKNLFDIAGVRVICAFQEDI
;
A
#
# COMPACT_ATOMS: atom_id res chain seq x y z
N MET A 1 -42.39 -66.20 -3.41
CA MET A 1 -41.96 -65.36 -4.55
C MET A 1 -42.11 -63.93 -4.09
N GLU A 2 -41.07 -63.40 -3.46
CA GLU A 2 -41.11 -62.10 -2.81
C GLU A 2 -39.99 -61.24 -3.40
N PHE A 3 -40.43 -60.17 -4.03
CA PHE A 3 -39.62 -59.06 -4.52
C PHE A 3 -38.97 -58.37 -3.32
N ASP A 4 -37.66 -58.13 -3.35
CA ASP A 4 -37.12 -56.84 -2.92
C ASP A 4 -35.63 -56.62 -3.29
N LYS A 5 -35.42 -55.49 -3.97
CA LYS A 5 -34.30 -54.52 -3.88
C LYS A 5 -32.88 -54.98 -4.28
N ILE A 6 -32.29 -54.57 -5.40
CA ILE A 6 -31.99 -53.21 -5.92
C ILE A 6 -31.02 -52.43 -5.00
N TYR A 7 -29.75 -52.44 -5.41
CA TYR A 7 -28.69 -51.43 -5.27
C TYR A 7 -27.68 -51.49 -4.09
N SER A 8 -26.47 -51.95 -4.44
CA SER A 8 -25.14 -51.38 -4.17
C SER A 8 -25.04 -50.33 -3.05
N GLN A 9 -24.43 -50.74 -1.94
CA GLN A 9 -24.14 -49.95 -0.74
C GLN A 9 -23.35 -48.66 -1.04
N LYS A 10 -23.96 -47.52 -0.77
CA LYS A 10 -23.29 -46.26 -0.40
C LYS A 10 -23.29 -46.17 1.13
N GLU A 11 -22.17 -45.76 1.71
CA GLU A 11 -22.00 -45.62 3.16
C GLU A 11 -22.80 -44.42 3.70
N PHE A 12 -23.76 -44.70 4.59
CA PHE A 12 -24.59 -43.75 5.34
C PHE A 12 -24.61 -44.19 6.81
N ASP A 13 -24.66 -43.25 7.76
CA ASP A 13 -24.75 -43.55 9.21
C ASP A 13 -26.17 -43.94 9.65
N CYS A 14 -26.31 -44.40 10.90
CA CYS A 14 -27.56 -44.88 11.50
C CYS A 14 -28.69 -43.83 11.57
N GLU A 15 -28.36 -42.55 11.35
CA GLU A 15 -29.29 -41.42 11.39
C GLU A 15 -29.60 -40.87 9.99
N GLY A 16 -29.13 -41.55 8.93
CA GLY A 16 -29.40 -41.16 7.55
C GLY A 16 -28.64 -39.91 7.10
N ARG A 17 -27.60 -39.50 7.84
CA ARG A 17 -26.70 -38.42 7.42
C ARG A 17 -25.60 -39.03 6.53
N LYS A 18 -25.17 -38.26 5.53
CA LYS A 18 -23.95 -38.60 4.77
C LYS A 18 -22.79 -38.64 5.76
N VAL A 19 -22.07 -39.76 5.80
CA VAL A 19 -20.73 -39.78 6.39
C VAL A 19 -19.89 -38.92 5.46
N VAL A 20 -19.53 -37.73 5.92
CA VAL A 20 -18.51 -36.92 5.25
C VAL A 20 -17.20 -37.63 5.56
N ASP A 21 -16.51 -38.14 4.53
CA ASP A 21 -15.19 -38.75 4.72
C ASP A 21 -14.27 -37.70 5.36
N ASP A 22 -13.64 -38.04 6.49
CA ASP A 22 -12.72 -37.15 7.20
C ASP A 22 -11.59 -36.67 6.26
N ASN A 23 -11.28 -37.41 5.19
CA ASN A 23 -10.36 -37.00 4.12
C ASN A 23 -10.89 -35.83 3.27
N GLU A 24 -12.20 -35.73 3.02
CA GLU A 24 -12.81 -34.63 2.26
C GLU A 24 -12.79 -33.32 3.07
N LEU A 25 -13.00 -33.40 4.39
CA LEU A 25 -12.86 -32.27 5.32
C LEU A 25 -11.39 -31.81 5.44
N MET A 26 -10.44 -32.75 5.46
CA MET A 26 -9.00 -32.46 5.48
C MET A 26 -8.52 -31.79 4.19
N ALA A 27 -8.97 -32.25 3.03
CA ALA A 27 -8.61 -31.68 1.73
C ALA A 27 -9.14 -30.24 1.54
N LEU A 28 -10.35 -29.94 2.02
CA LEU A 28 -10.86 -28.56 2.08
C LEU A 28 -10.03 -27.68 3.03
N SER A 29 -9.63 -28.21 4.19
CA SER A 29 -8.85 -27.47 5.19
C SER A 29 -7.43 -27.14 4.71
N ILE A 30 -6.81 -28.05 3.93
CA ILE A 30 -5.49 -27.82 3.31
C ILE A 30 -5.57 -26.73 2.23
N ASN A 31 -6.60 -26.77 1.37
CA ASN A 31 -6.78 -25.79 0.29
C ASN A 31 -7.04 -24.36 0.82
N VAL A 32 -7.77 -24.23 1.94
CA VAL A 32 -7.99 -22.94 2.61
C VAL A 32 -6.69 -22.39 3.21
N ASN A 33 -5.85 -23.25 3.80
CA ASN A 33 -4.56 -22.84 4.35
C ASN A 33 -3.58 -22.36 3.28
N ASP A 34 -3.52 -23.02 2.13
CA ASP A 34 -2.65 -22.60 1.01
C ASP A 34 -3.10 -21.26 0.42
N GLN A 35 -4.41 -21.05 0.24
CA GLN A 35 -4.96 -19.75 -0.18
C GLN A 35 -4.66 -18.64 0.85
N LEU A 36 -4.76 -18.94 2.14
CA LEU A 36 -4.46 -18.00 3.21
C LEU A 36 -2.97 -17.62 3.23
N LEU A 37 -2.08 -18.58 3.00
CA LEU A 37 -0.64 -18.34 2.88
C LEU A 37 -0.32 -17.41 1.71
N ASP A 38 -0.97 -17.57 0.57
CA ASP A 38 -0.75 -16.73 -0.60
C ASP A 38 -1.26 -15.30 -0.40
N ILE A 39 -2.41 -15.13 0.26
CA ILE A 39 -2.92 -13.80 0.65
C ILE A 39 -1.92 -13.11 1.58
N ILE A 40 -1.41 -13.82 2.61
CA ILE A 40 -0.43 -13.27 3.55
C ILE A 40 0.87 -12.87 2.83
N LYS A 41 1.35 -13.69 1.89
CA LYS A 41 2.54 -13.37 1.08
C LYS A 41 2.33 -12.11 0.25
N ASN A 42 1.18 -11.98 -0.42
CA ASN A 42 0.87 -10.82 -1.26
C ASN A 42 0.79 -9.53 -0.44
N ILE A 43 0.05 -9.54 0.68
CA ILE A 43 -0.04 -8.38 1.58
C ILE A 43 1.36 -7.97 2.08
N ARG A 44 2.20 -8.94 2.43
CA ARG A 44 3.57 -8.67 2.88
C ARG A 44 4.44 -8.07 1.77
N SER A 45 4.28 -8.56 0.54
CA SER A 45 4.98 -8.01 -0.63
C SER A 45 4.57 -6.56 -0.88
N ASP A 46 3.27 -6.29 -0.97
CA ASP A 46 2.73 -4.95 -1.21
C ASP A 46 3.16 -3.95 -0.13
N ALA A 47 3.14 -4.36 1.14
CA ALA A 47 3.60 -3.55 2.26
C ALA A 47 5.10 -3.22 2.14
N SER A 48 5.92 -4.18 1.70
CA SER A 48 7.35 -3.96 1.46
C SER A 48 7.60 -2.99 0.31
N GLU A 49 6.87 -3.14 -0.80
CA GLU A 49 7.00 -2.26 -1.96
C GLU A 49 6.54 -0.83 -1.65
N TYR A 50 5.44 -0.68 -0.92
CA TYR A 50 4.97 0.59 -0.41
C TYR A 50 6.01 1.25 0.50
N GLY A 51 6.61 0.49 1.44
CA GLY A 51 7.67 0.98 2.32
C GLY A 51 8.88 1.49 1.53
N ARG A 52 9.30 0.76 0.50
CA ARG A 52 10.38 1.18 -0.41
C ARG A 52 10.03 2.47 -1.14
N LEU A 53 8.82 2.59 -1.68
CA LEU A 53 8.36 3.80 -2.37
C LEU A 53 8.38 5.02 -1.44
N MET A 54 7.90 4.87 -0.20
CA MET A 54 7.94 5.95 0.79
C MET A 54 9.37 6.34 1.18
N ALA A 55 10.29 5.39 1.28
CA ALA A 55 11.70 5.68 1.51
C ALA A 55 12.29 6.51 0.36
N TYR A 56 11.97 6.20 -0.90
CA TYR A 56 12.41 7.00 -2.05
C TYR A 56 11.89 8.43 -2.00
N TYR A 57 10.61 8.64 -1.67
CA TYR A 57 10.06 9.98 -1.51
C TYR A 57 10.75 10.76 -0.39
N ARG A 58 11.10 10.12 0.73
CA ARG A 58 11.89 10.76 1.78
C ARG A 58 13.27 11.17 1.30
N CYS A 59 13.97 10.30 0.58
CA CYS A 59 15.28 10.62 0.00
C CYS A 59 15.19 11.80 -0.97
N ALA A 60 14.18 11.82 -1.84
CA ALA A 60 13.94 12.91 -2.78
C ALA A 60 13.71 14.26 -2.05
N ILE A 61 12.93 14.26 -0.97
CA ILE A 61 12.75 15.45 -0.12
C ILE A 61 14.10 15.94 0.41
N MET A 62 14.89 15.05 1.00
CA MET A 62 16.18 15.40 1.62
C MET A 62 17.15 16.02 0.60
N GLU A 63 17.18 15.49 -0.62
CA GLU A 63 18.01 16.01 -1.69
C GLU A 63 17.59 17.44 -2.09
N VAL A 64 16.29 17.63 -2.34
CA VAL A 64 15.74 18.94 -2.75
C VAL A 64 15.88 19.97 -1.63
N GLU A 65 15.59 19.59 -0.39
CA GLU A 65 15.76 20.44 0.79
C GLU A 65 17.22 20.88 0.95
N THR A 66 18.17 19.96 0.75
CA THR A 66 19.60 20.29 0.79
C THR A 66 19.98 21.26 -0.32
N LYS A 67 19.48 21.08 -1.55
CA LYS A 67 19.72 22.04 -2.65
C LYS A 67 19.19 23.43 -2.32
N PHE A 68 17.99 23.53 -1.74
CA PHE A 68 17.45 24.82 -1.30
C PHE A 68 18.25 25.42 -0.15
N ASN A 69 18.75 24.62 0.78
CA ASN A 69 19.62 25.10 1.86
C ASN A 69 20.95 25.65 1.33
N VAL A 70 21.55 24.99 0.34
CA VAL A 70 22.75 25.51 -0.34
C VAL A 70 22.42 26.82 -1.04
N LEU A 71 21.32 26.88 -1.79
CA LEU A 71 20.87 28.10 -2.47
C LEU A 71 20.63 29.26 -1.49
N ASN A 72 20.03 28.96 -0.33
CA ASN A 72 19.79 29.93 0.74
C ASN A 72 21.10 30.57 1.25
N VAL A 73 22.14 29.76 1.45
CA VAL A 73 23.47 30.23 1.86
C VAL A 73 24.12 31.10 0.79
N GLU A 74 23.99 30.71 -0.48
CA GLU A 74 24.54 31.48 -1.61
C GLU A 74 23.84 32.84 -1.77
N LEU A 75 22.50 32.87 -1.70
CA LEU A 75 21.71 34.10 -1.85
C LEU A 75 21.93 35.08 -0.69
N SER A 76 22.22 34.56 0.51
CA SER A 76 22.54 35.38 1.69
C SER A 76 23.85 36.17 1.55
N ARG A 77 24.74 35.81 0.61
CA ARG A 77 26.09 36.43 0.49
C ARG A 77 26.15 37.64 -0.45
N GLY A 78 25.16 37.80 -1.32
CA GLY A 78 25.22 38.75 -2.44
C GLY A 78 24.19 39.89 -2.42
N ARG A 79 23.30 39.95 -1.42
CA ARG A 79 22.19 40.92 -1.35
C ARG A 79 22.07 41.51 0.05
N GLU A 80 21.44 42.68 0.16
CA GLU A 80 21.12 43.30 1.45
C GLU A 80 20.06 42.51 2.23
N SER A 81 19.24 41.71 1.54
CA SER A 81 18.22 40.83 2.12
C SER A 81 18.29 39.44 1.50
N ASN A 82 17.99 38.42 2.33
CA ASN A 82 17.88 37.05 1.86
C ASN A 82 16.45 36.78 1.35
N PRO A 83 16.27 36.37 0.08
CA PRO A 83 14.95 36.08 -0.48
C PRO A 83 14.26 34.88 0.18
N ILE A 84 15.01 33.89 0.67
CA ILE A 84 14.45 32.69 1.31
C ILE A 84 14.40 32.89 2.82
N GLU A 85 13.20 32.89 3.40
CA GLU A 85 13.00 33.02 4.85
C GLU A 85 13.04 31.66 5.54
N THR A 86 12.33 30.66 5.02
CA THR A 86 12.25 29.34 5.63
C THR A 86 11.92 28.27 4.59
N ILE A 87 12.57 27.12 4.70
CA ILE A 87 12.26 25.92 3.91
C ILE A 87 11.62 24.90 4.85
N LYS A 88 10.45 24.36 4.46
CA LYS A 88 9.75 23.31 5.19
C LYS A 88 9.49 22.14 4.26
N SER A 89 9.80 20.93 4.70
CA SER A 89 9.44 19.72 3.95
C SER A 89 8.33 18.95 4.66
N ARG A 90 7.57 18.16 3.88
CA ARG A 90 6.56 17.24 4.40
C ARG A 90 6.46 16.00 3.53
N LEU A 91 6.27 14.86 4.19
CA LEU A 91 5.79 13.64 3.56
C LEU A 91 4.30 13.48 3.90
N LYS A 92 3.49 13.14 2.91
CA LYS A 92 2.06 12.87 3.11
C LYS A 92 1.89 11.60 3.94
N SER A 93 0.97 11.62 4.91
CA SER A 93 0.73 10.44 5.76
C SER A 93 0.03 9.32 4.96
N PRO A 94 0.20 8.04 5.35
CA PRO A 94 -0.47 6.93 4.69
C PRO A 94 -1.99 7.10 4.60
N GLU A 95 -2.62 7.57 5.68
CA GLU A 95 -4.07 7.80 5.76
C GLU A 95 -4.52 8.84 4.73
N SER A 96 -3.76 9.94 4.64
CA SER A 96 -4.00 11.00 3.66
C SER A 96 -3.80 10.52 2.21
N ILE A 97 -2.89 9.57 1.97
CA ILE A 97 -2.68 8.96 0.65
C ILE A 97 -3.89 8.11 0.26
N VAL A 98 -4.36 7.26 1.18
CA VAL A 98 -5.56 6.42 0.97
C VAL A 98 -6.79 7.28 0.69
N GLU A 99 -7.04 8.31 1.49
CA GLU A 99 -8.16 9.24 1.29
C GLU A 99 -8.08 9.90 -0.10
N LYS A 100 -6.87 10.28 -0.54
CA LYS A 100 -6.68 10.93 -1.84
C LYS A 100 -6.90 9.97 -3.01
N LEU A 101 -6.48 8.71 -2.88
CA LEU A 101 -6.75 7.65 -3.86
C LEU A 101 -8.25 7.42 -4.00
N GLN A 102 -8.96 7.28 -2.87
CA GLN A 102 -10.41 7.11 -2.84
C GLN A 102 -11.15 8.27 -3.50
N ARG A 103 -10.80 9.52 -3.13
CA ARG A 103 -11.37 10.72 -3.74
C ARG A 103 -11.17 10.82 -5.24
N LYS A 104 -10.07 10.26 -5.76
CA LYS A 104 -9.74 10.26 -7.19
C LYS A 104 -10.15 8.98 -7.90
N ASN A 105 -10.78 8.03 -7.20
CA ASN A 105 -11.14 6.71 -7.70
C ASN A 105 -9.98 5.97 -8.36
N ILE A 106 -8.79 6.03 -7.74
CA ILE A 106 -7.57 5.37 -8.22
C ILE A 106 -7.41 4.03 -7.48
N PRO A 107 -6.97 2.95 -8.16
CA PRO A 107 -6.66 1.68 -7.51
C PRO A 107 -5.64 1.83 -6.38
N MET A 108 -5.80 1.01 -5.34
CA MET A 108 -4.89 0.96 -4.19
C MET A 108 -3.71 0.02 -4.48
N ASP A 109 -2.99 0.28 -5.56
CA ASP A 109 -1.77 -0.43 -5.92
C ASP A 109 -0.57 0.53 -5.86
N VAL A 110 0.63 -0.01 -5.67
CA VAL A 110 1.86 0.80 -5.54
C VAL A 110 2.15 1.54 -6.86
N ALA A 111 1.89 0.91 -8.00
CA ALA A 111 2.13 1.48 -9.33
C ALA A 111 1.22 2.68 -9.65
N SER A 112 -0.07 2.64 -9.28
CA SER A 112 -0.97 3.77 -9.49
C SER A 112 -0.68 4.89 -8.51
N ILE A 113 -0.20 4.60 -7.30
CA ILE A 113 0.27 5.63 -6.37
C ILE A 113 1.39 6.44 -7.03
N GLU A 114 2.42 5.76 -7.52
CA GLU A 114 3.58 6.40 -8.15
C GLU A 114 3.19 7.20 -9.41
N LYS A 115 2.31 6.66 -10.25
CA LYS A 115 1.94 7.31 -11.52
C LYS A 115 0.99 8.49 -11.36
N ASN A 116 0.14 8.50 -10.33
CA ASN A 116 -0.99 9.43 -10.25
C ASN A 116 -0.93 10.42 -9.07
N LEU A 117 -0.08 10.19 -8.06
CA LEU A 117 0.08 11.12 -6.94
C LEU A 117 1.39 11.90 -7.03
N PHE A 118 1.26 13.21 -7.28
CA PHE A 118 2.41 14.13 -7.42
C PHE A 118 2.77 14.89 -6.13
N ASP A 119 1.97 14.79 -5.06
CA ASP A 119 2.14 15.56 -3.82
C ASP A 119 2.40 14.67 -2.59
N ILE A 120 3.01 13.51 -2.80
CA ILE A 120 3.44 12.64 -1.70
C ILE A 120 4.61 13.28 -0.95
N ALA A 121 5.60 13.76 -1.70
CA ALA A 121 6.73 14.53 -1.21
C ALA A 121 6.54 16.00 -1.59
N GLY A 122 6.60 16.90 -0.61
CA GLY A 122 6.47 18.33 -0.85
C GLY A 122 7.49 19.14 -0.06
N VAL A 123 8.10 20.12 -0.73
CA VAL A 123 8.94 21.15 -0.11
C VAL A 123 8.23 22.50 -0.31
N ARG A 124 8.13 23.28 0.76
CA ARG A 124 7.57 24.63 0.79
C ARG A 124 8.71 25.59 1.10
N VAL A 125 8.98 26.47 0.16
CA VAL A 125 9.89 27.60 0.34
C VAL A 125 9.04 28.82 0.65
N ILE A 126 9.36 29.50 1.74
CA ILE A 126 8.73 30.75 2.16
C ILE A 126 9.71 31.86 1.81
N CYS A 127 9.27 32.81 0.97
CA CYS A 127 10.08 33.95 0.55
C CYS A 127 9.63 35.23 1.28
N ALA A 128 10.55 36.18 1.44
CA ALA A 128 10.29 37.43 2.15
C ALA A 128 9.38 38.38 1.36
N PHE A 129 9.56 38.46 0.04
CA PHE A 129 8.77 39.33 -0.84
C PHE A 129 8.20 38.56 -2.05
N GLN A 130 7.24 39.16 -2.73
CA GLN A 130 6.58 38.53 -3.89
C GLN A 130 7.50 38.48 -5.12
N GLU A 131 8.42 39.44 -5.23
CA GLU A 131 9.39 39.55 -6.31
C GLU A 131 10.46 38.45 -6.26
N ASP A 132 10.55 37.71 -5.14
CA ASP A 132 11.52 36.64 -4.91
C ASP A 132 11.02 35.24 -5.35
N ILE A 133 9.80 35.14 -5.89
CA ILE A 133 9.14 33.89 -6.32
C ILE A 133 9.47 33.53 -7.77
#